data_AF-A0A438BVU7-F1
#
_entry.id   AF-A0A438BVU7-F1
#
_cell.length_a   1.000
_cell.length_b   1.000
_cell.length_c   1.000
_cell.angle_alpha   90.00
_cell.angle_beta   90.00
_cell.angle_gamma   90.00
#
_symmetry.space_group_name_H-M   'P 1'
#
loop_
_entity.id
_entity.type
_entity.pdbx_description
1 polymer ?
#
loop_
_entity_poly.entity_id
_entity_poly.type
_entity_poly.pdbx_seq_one_letter_code
_entity_poly.pdbx_strand_id
1 'polypeptide(L)'
;MSQYLMKVRDSLKQLNEWTIKKIPRADNIQVDALEWTSAIKKYLWIGTLPEESKHAHRIRVQAAHFTLIGDYLYKRSFGGSYLRCLDHSEAQYVLVELHEGVCYNHSGGRSLAHHAYLQGYYWPTMKQDAEAYVKRCDKCQRYAPIPHMSFETLNPITSPWPFTQWGMDIVGPLPTMTVQKKFLLIATNYFSKWVEAEAYASIKDKDVMKAQNQELILHAPAPPKQWASKGNKQNPTIRIKEKAIASQGRMGRGVARRLMGLPDDA
;
A
#
# COMPACT_ATOMS: atom_id res chain seq x y z
N MET A 1 -51.18 -18.50 -22.00
CA MET A 1 -50.04 -19.19 -22.65
C MET A 1 -49.79 -18.74 -24.10
N SER A 2 -50.82 -18.45 -24.91
CA SER A 2 -50.64 -18.05 -26.32
C SER A 2 -49.91 -16.71 -26.51
N GLN A 3 -50.20 -15.70 -25.68
CA GLN A 3 -49.57 -14.38 -25.75
C GLN A 3 -48.06 -14.43 -25.46
N TYR A 4 -47.64 -15.30 -24.55
CA TYR A 4 -46.22 -15.51 -24.24
C TYR A 4 -45.48 -16.13 -25.43
N LEU A 5 -46.08 -17.14 -26.07
CA LEU A 5 -45.49 -17.81 -27.23
C LEU A 5 -45.39 -16.88 -28.45
N MET A 6 -46.35 -15.97 -28.67
CA MET A 6 -46.25 -14.98 -29.75
C MET A 6 -45.12 -13.98 -29.48
N LYS A 7 -45.01 -13.49 -28.24
CA LYS A 7 -43.94 -12.55 -27.85
C LYS A 7 -42.55 -13.17 -28.01
N VAL A 8 -42.38 -14.43 -27.61
CA VAL A 8 -41.13 -15.18 -27.80
C VAL A 8 -40.81 -15.39 -29.28
N ARG A 9 -41.80 -15.71 -30.11
CA ARG A 9 -41.62 -15.87 -31.57
C ARG A 9 -41.19 -14.57 -32.25
N ASP A 10 -41.79 -13.44 -31.87
CA ASP A 10 -41.44 -12.16 -32.47
C ASP A 10 -40.08 -11.65 -32.00
N SER A 11 -39.71 -11.88 -30.72
CA SER A 11 -38.35 -11.57 -30.24
C SER A 11 -37.28 -12.46 -30.87
N LEU A 12 -37.57 -13.73 -31.14
CA LEU A 12 -36.63 -14.64 -31.82
C LEU A 12 -36.34 -14.24 -33.26
N LYS A 13 -37.31 -13.63 -33.97
CA LYS A 13 -37.10 -13.10 -35.33
C LYS A 13 -36.16 -11.89 -35.36
N GLN A 14 -35.96 -11.21 -34.23
CA GLN A 14 -35.08 -10.04 -34.11
C GLN A 14 -33.64 -10.41 -33.69
N LEU A 15 -33.41 -11.67 -33.31
CA LEU A 15 -32.11 -12.17 -32.86
C LEU A 15 -31.43 -12.95 -33.99
N ASN A 16 -30.77 -12.22 -34.90
CA ASN A 16 -30.00 -12.83 -35.99
C ASN A 16 -28.67 -13.45 -35.51
N GLU A 17 -28.23 -13.07 -34.30
CA GLU A 17 -27.02 -13.57 -33.67
C GLU A 17 -27.26 -13.70 -32.18
N TRP A 18 -26.94 -14.87 -31.61
CA TRP A 18 -26.99 -15.09 -30.17
C TRP A 18 -25.60 -15.52 -29.70
N THR A 19 -25.14 -14.89 -28.64
CA THR A 19 -23.88 -15.26 -27.98
C THR A 19 -24.23 -15.74 -26.58
N ILE A 20 -23.99 -17.02 -26.29
CA ILE A 20 -24.07 -17.52 -24.91
C ILE A 20 -22.86 -16.95 -24.15
N LYS A 21 -23.09 -15.85 -23.43
CA LYS A 21 -22.12 -15.34 -22.47
C LYS A 21 -22.21 -16.20 -21.21
N LYS A 22 -21.22 -17.07 -21.02
CA LYS A 22 -21.07 -17.82 -19.77
C LYS A 22 -20.65 -16.84 -18.67
N ILE A 23 -21.61 -16.41 -17.87
CA ILE A 23 -21.36 -15.49 -16.75
C ILE A 23 -20.47 -16.22 -15.74
N PRO A 24 -19.30 -15.68 -15.37
CA PRO A 24 -18.47 -16.24 -14.32
C PRO A 24 -19.26 -16.38 -13.02
N ARG A 25 -19.03 -17.47 -12.27
CA ARG A 25 -19.73 -17.73 -11.00
C ARG A 25 -19.61 -16.57 -9.99
N ALA A 26 -18.50 -15.83 -10.04
CA ALA A 26 -18.26 -14.67 -9.20
C ALA A 26 -19.20 -13.48 -9.50
N ASP A 27 -19.81 -13.42 -10.69
CA ASP A 27 -20.73 -12.35 -11.09
C ASP A 27 -22.20 -12.77 -10.92
N ASN A 28 -22.45 -14.03 -10.54
CA ASN A 28 -23.80 -14.59 -10.34
C ASN A 28 -24.26 -14.53 -8.87
N ILE A 29 -23.64 -13.67 -8.06
CA ILE A 29 -23.86 -13.57 -6.62
C ILE A 29 -25.32 -13.19 -6.30
N GLN A 30 -25.96 -12.34 -7.12
CA GLN A 30 -27.34 -11.89 -6.86
C GLN A 30 -28.40 -12.97 -7.12
N VAL A 31 -28.22 -13.82 -8.14
CA VAL A 31 -29.14 -14.94 -8.42
C VAL A 31 -28.94 -16.06 -7.41
N ASP A 32 -27.68 -16.38 -7.07
CA ASP A 32 -27.36 -17.38 -6.04
C ASP A 32 -27.85 -16.94 -4.64
N ALA A 33 -27.83 -15.64 -4.33
CA ALA A 33 -28.29 -15.14 -3.04
C ALA A 33 -29.82 -15.22 -2.86
N LEU A 34 -30.60 -14.95 -3.92
CA LEU A 34 -32.06 -15.12 -3.92
C LEU A 34 -32.50 -16.60 -3.86
N GLU A 35 -31.63 -17.53 -4.26
CA GLU A 35 -31.98 -18.94 -4.48
C GLU A 35 -31.45 -19.90 -3.42
N TRP A 36 -30.36 -19.58 -2.70
CA TRP A 36 -29.70 -20.58 -1.87
C TRP A 36 -30.55 -21.04 -0.67
N THR A 37 -31.31 -20.13 -0.05
CA THR A 37 -32.25 -20.51 1.03
C THR A 37 -33.51 -21.16 0.48
N SER A 38 -33.95 -20.75 -0.71
CA SER A 38 -35.20 -21.19 -1.33
C SER A 38 -35.23 -22.69 -1.60
N ALA A 39 -34.15 -23.24 -2.16
CA ALA A 39 -34.03 -24.68 -2.41
C ALA A 39 -34.06 -25.51 -1.11
N ILE A 40 -33.38 -25.04 -0.06
CA ILE A 40 -33.32 -25.72 1.24
C ILE A 40 -34.66 -25.60 1.97
N LYS A 41 -35.27 -24.41 2.00
CA LYS A 41 -36.60 -24.18 2.59
C LYS A 41 -37.65 -25.04 1.91
N LYS A 42 -37.67 -25.09 0.57
CA LYS A 42 -38.63 -25.90 -0.20
C LYS A 42 -38.50 -27.39 0.11
N TYR A 43 -37.27 -27.89 0.22
CA TYR A 43 -37.03 -29.28 0.62
C TYR A 43 -37.47 -29.56 2.06
N LEU A 44 -37.15 -28.68 3.01
CA LEU A 44 -37.54 -28.86 4.42
C LEU A 44 -39.06 -28.71 4.64
N TRP A 45 -39.76 -27.94 3.82
CA TRP A 45 -41.20 -27.68 3.96
C TRP A 45 -42.07 -28.68 3.19
N ILE A 46 -41.74 -28.97 1.92
CA ILE A 46 -42.56 -29.81 1.02
C ILE A 46 -41.97 -31.23 0.86
N GLY A 47 -40.70 -31.43 1.18
CA GLY A 47 -39.99 -32.69 0.92
C GLY A 47 -39.64 -32.93 -0.55
N THR A 48 -39.91 -31.97 -1.44
CA THR A 48 -39.63 -32.11 -2.88
C THR A 48 -38.15 -31.95 -3.18
N LEU A 49 -37.62 -32.87 -3.98
CA LEU A 49 -36.25 -32.84 -4.49
C LEU A 49 -36.25 -32.68 -6.02
N PRO A 50 -35.18 -32.11 -6.60
CA PRO A 50 -34.97 -32.12 -8.05
C PRO A 50 -34.88 -33.56 -8.58
N GLU A 51 -35.29 -33.76 -9.83
CA GLU A 51 -35.23 -35.06 -10.50
C GLU A 51 -33.78 -35.53 -10.76
N GLU A 52 -32.87 -34.57 -10.92
CA GLU A 52 -31.43 -34.83 -11.08
C GLU A 52 -30.80 -35.35 -9.78
N SER A 53 -30.40 -36.62 -9.79
CA SER A 53 -29.87 -37.36 -8.64
C SER A 53 -28.72 -36.64 -7.92
N LYS A 54 -27.75 -36.08 -8.67
CA LYS A 54 -26.61 -35.36 -8.07
C LYS A 54 -27.05 -34.08 -7.35
N HIS A 55 -28.04 -33.36 -7.90
CA HIS A 55 -28.52 -32.13 -7.30
C HIS A 55 -29.38 -32.41 -6.07
N ALA A 56 -30.24 -33.44 -6.14
CA ALA A 56 -31.01 -33.93 -5.00
C ALA A 56 -30.11 -34.37 -3.84
N HIS A 57 -29.06 -35.13 -4.12
CA HIS A 57 -28.11 -35.55 -3.10
C HIS A 57 -27.43 -34.36 -2.41
N ARG A 58 -27.01 -33.34 -3.17
CA ARG A 58 -26.41 -32.11 -2.60
C ARG A 58 -27.37 -31.38 -1.66
N ILE A 59 -28.63 -31.20 -2.06
CA ILE A 59 -29.63 -30.53 -1.23
C ILE A 59 -29.89 -31.34 0.06
N ARG A 60 -29.99 -32.67 -0.02
CA ARG A 60 -30.16 -33.54 1.15
C ARG A 60 -29.02 -33.39 2.16
N VAL A 61 -27.77 -33.44 1.66
CA VAL A 61 -26.58 -33.29 2.51
C VAL A 61 -26.53 -31.90 3.13
N GLN A 62 -26.80 -30.84 2.35
CA GLN A 62 -26.83 -29.48 2.87
C GLN A 62 -27.92 -29.30 3.92
N ALA A 63 -29.15 -29.75 3.64
CA ALA A 63 -30.31 -29.59 4.51
C ALA A 63 -30.14 -30.23 5.88
N ALA A 64 -29.31 -31.27 6.02
CA ALA A 64 -28.99 -31.88 7.32
C ALA A 64 -28.36 -30.88 8.31
N HIS A 65 -27.70 -29.83 7.81
CA HIS A 65 -27.12 -28.77 8.64
C HIS A 65 -28.09 -27.64 8.97
N PHE A 66 -29.32 -27.67 8.44
CA PHE A 66 -30.32 -26.63 8.62
C PHE A 66 -31.58 -27.16 9.29
N THR A 67 -32.38 -26.25 9.83
CA THR A 67 -33.69 -26.54 10.42
C THR A 67 -34.60 -25.35 10.20
N LEU A 68 -35.87 -25.63 9.92
CA LEU A 68 -36.90 -24.62 9.80
C LEU A 68 -37.59 -24.46 11.16
N ILE A 69 -37.62 -23.24 11.70
CA ILE A 69 -38.31 -22.92 12.95
C ILE A 69 -39.23 -21.74 12.65
N GLY A 70 -40.55 -21.99 12.64
CA GLY A 70 -41.52 -21.07 12.03
C GLY A 70 -41.24 -20.90 10.54
N ASP A 71 -41.23 -19.65 10.06
CA ASP A 71 -40.95 -19.31 8.66
C ASP A 71 -39.46 -19.04 8.36
N TYR A 72 -38.60 -19.15 9.38
CA TYR A 72 -37.19 -18.82 9.29
C TYR A 72 -36.31 -20.06 9.22
N LEU A 73 -35.28 -19.97 8.36
CA LEU A 73 -34.28 -21.01 8.21
C LEU A 73 -33.13 -20.76 9.19
N TYR A 74 -32.73 -21.80 9.92
CA TYR A 74 -31.63 -21.74 10.86
C TYR A 74 -30.54 -22.75 10.48
N LYS A 75 -29.27 -22.35 10.59
CA LYS A 75 -28.12 -23.24 10.48
C LYS A 75 -27.72 -23.74 11.87
N ARG A 76 -27.50 -25.05 11.97
CA ARG A 76 -26.93 -25.69 13.17
C ARG A 76 -25.44 -25.35 13.25
N SER A 77 -25.04 -24.64 14.30
CA SER A 77 -23.62 -24.47 14.61
C SER A 77 -23.09 -25.71 15.33
N PHE A 78 -21.77 -25.91 15.28
CA PHE A 78 -21.11 -27.00 16.01
C PHE A 78 -21.31 -26.90 17.53
N GLY A 79 -21.48 -25.68 18.06
CA GLY A 79 -21.71 -25.42 19.50
C GLY A 79 -23.18 -25.54 19.93
N GLY A 80 -24.07 -26.05 19.07
CA GLY A 80 -25.49 -26.24 19.39
C GLY A 80 -26.36 -24.98 19.25
N SER A 81 -25.76 -23.79 19.07
CA SER A 81 -26.51 -22.56 18.80
C SER A 81 -27.10 -22.56 17.38
N TYR A 82 -28.33 -22.06 17.24
CA TYR A 82 -28.98 -21.87 15.95
C TYR A 82 -28.64 -20.49 15.39
N LEU A 83 -28.14 -20.45 14.15
CA LEU A 83 -27.82 -19.20 13.45
C LEU A 83 -28.93 -18.91 12.43
N ARG A 84 -29.57 -17.74 12.52
CA ARG A 84 -30.59 -17.32 11.56
C ARG A 84 -29.94 -17.09 10.19
N CYS A 85 -30.43 -17.80 9.18
CA CYS A 85 -30.02 -17.61 7.80
C CYS A 85 -30.65 -16.33 7.26
N LEU A 86 -29.81 -15.45 6.73
CA LEU A 86 -30.24 -14.18 6.15
C LEU A 86 -30.26 -14.25 4.62
N ASP A 87 -31.23 -13.54 4.03
CA ASP A 87 -31.20 -13.19 2.61
C ASP A 87 -30.16 -12.07 2.34
N HIS A 88 -29.83 -11.81 1.07
CA HIS A 88 -28.92 -10.74 0.67
C HIS A 88 -29.31 -9.38 1.25
N SER A 89 -30.61 -9.06 1.19
CA SER A 89 -31.15 -7.78 1.67
C SER A 89 -30.97 -7.62 3.18
N GLU A 90 -31.36 -8.63 3.95
CA GLU A 90 -31.16 -8.68 5.41
C GLU A 90 -29.68 -8.66 5.78
N ALA A 91 -28.83 -9.40 5.06
CA ALA A 91 -27.39 -9.44 5.28
C ALA A 91 -26.73 -8.08 5.07
N GLN A 92 -27.11 -7.33 4.03
CA GLN A 92 -26.63 -5.97 3.82
C GLN A 92 -27.01 -5.06 4.98
N TYR A 93 -28.27 -5.11 5.44
CA TYR A 93 -28.72 -4.33 6.59
C TYR A 93 -27.91 -4.64 7.85
N VAL A 94 -27.71 -5.92 8.15
CA VAL A 94 -26.91 -6.35 9.32
C VAL A 94 -25.46 -5.88 9.19
N LEU A 95 -24.87 -5.91 8.00
CA LEU A 95 -23.51 -5.40 7.80
C LEU A 95 -23.43 -3.88 8.01
N VAL A 96 -24.43 -3.11 7.56
CA VAL A 96 -24.51 -1.66 7.80
C VAL A 96 -24.59 -1.38 9.30
N GLU A 97 -25.54 -2.01 10.00
CA GLU A 97 -25.72 -1.77 11.43
C GLU A 97 -24.50 -2.17 12.25
N LEU A 98 -23.93 -3.35 12.00
CA LEU A 98 -22.75 -3.82 12.74
C LEU A 98 -21.47 -3.04 12.42
N HIS A 99 -21.40 -2.35 11.29
CA HIS A 99 -20.21 -1.58 10.90
C HIS A 99 -20.33 -0.09 11.23
N GLU A 100 -21.50 0.51 11.03
CA GLU A 100 -21.75 1.96 11.09
C GLU A 100 -22.77 2.40 12.16
N GLY A 101 -23.40 1.47 12.88
CA GLY A 101 -24.39 1.80 13.90
C GLY A 101 -23.80 2.53 15.12
N VAL A 102 -24.68 2.86 16.07
CA VAL A 102 -24.45 3.81 17.17
C VAL A 102 -23.27 3.48 18.10
N CYS A 103 -22.85 2.21 18.17
CA CYS A 103 -21.84 1.74 19.12
C CYS A 103 -20.63 1.02 18.47
N TYR A 104 -20.39 1.18 17.16
CA TYR A 104 -19.46 0.29 16.44
C TYR A 104 -18.13 0.94 16.01
N ASN A 105 -17.11 0.08 15.84
CA ASN A 105 -15.69 0.44 15.75
C ASN A 105 -15.12 0.42 14.32
N HIS A 106 -15.93 0.54 13.27
CA HIS A 106 -15.46 0.45 11.87
C HIS A 106 -14.55 -0.78 11.62
N SER A 107 -14.93 -1.92 12.20
CA SER A 107 -14.06 -3.09 12.26
C SER A 107 -13.75 -3.67 10.88
N GLY A 108 -12.57 -4.26 10.73
CA GLY A 108 -12.14 -4.91 9.48
C GLY A 108 -13.07 -6.07 9.07
N GLY A 109 -13.09 -6.39 7.77
CA GLY A 109 -14.08 -7.35 7.20
C GLY A 109 -14.13 -8.71 7.88
N ARG A 110 -12.98 -9.28 8.27
CA ARG A 110 -12.91 -10.54 9.02
C ARG A 110 -13.56 -10.44 10.40
N SER A 111 -13.30 -9.34 11.12
CA SER A 111 -13.88 -9.09 12.45
C SER A 111 -15.38 -8.83 12.36
N LEU A 112 -15.82 -8.09 11.33
CA LEU A 112 -17.23 -7.82 11.07
C LEU A 112 -18.01 -9.11 10.77
N ALA A 113 -17.49 -9.98 9.90
CA ALA A 113 -18.09 -11.29 9.63
C ALA A 113 -18.16 -12.16 10.89
N HIS A 114 -17.08 -12.20 11.68
CA HIS A 114 -17.08 -12.95 12.93
C HIS A 114 -18.09 -12.39 13.94
N HIS A 115 -18.21 -11.06 14.03
CA HIS A 115 -19.20 -10.41 14.89
C HIS A 115 -20.62 -10.77 14.47
N ALA A 116 -20.96 -10.73 13.17
CA ALA A 116 -22.27 -11.15 12.68
C ALA A 116 -22.57 -12.62 13.01
N TYR A 117 -21.56 -13.50 12.92
CA TYR A 117 -21.68 -14.90 13.30
C TYR A 117 -21.99 -15.08 14.79
N LEU A 118 -21.29 -14.34 15.66
CA LEU A 118 -21.51 -14.38 17.11
C LEU A 118 -22.87 -13.81 17.53
N GLN A 119 -23.42 -12.86 16.76
CA GLN A 119 -24.77 -12.33 16.96
C GLN A 119 -25.87 -13.30 16.49
N GLY A 120 -25.50 -14.49 16.00
CA GLY A 120 -26.45 -15.52 15.60
C GLY A 120 -26.91 -15.41 14.15
N TYR A 121 -26.20 -14.70 13.28
CA TYR A 121 -26.53 -14.59 11.86
C TYR A 121 -25.62 -15.44 10.98
N TYR A 122 -26.15 -15.90 9.84
CA TYR A 122 -25.39 -16.67 8.87
C TYR A 122 -25.86 -16.44 7.44
N TRP A 123 -24.91 -16.34 6.52
CA TRP A 123 -25.13 -16.52 5.09
C TRP A 123 -23.83 -17.01 4.43
N PRO A 124 -23.89 -17.72 3.28
CA PRO A 124 -22.73 -18.41 2.70
C PRO A 124 -21.56 -17.48 2.38
N THR A 125 -21.86 -16.26 1.92
CA THR A 125 -20.88 -15.27 1.44
C THR A 125 -20.47 -14.25 2.50
N MET A 126 -20.83 -14.45 3.77
CA MET A 126 -20.64 -13.45 4.83
C MET A 126 -19.25 -12.88 4.98
N LYS A 127 -18.21 -13.69 4.72
CA LYS A 127 -16.82 -13.22 4.76
C LYS A 127 -16.51 -12.30 3.59
N GLN A 128 -16.88 -12.71 2.36
CA GLN A 128 -16.65 -11.91 1.16
C GLN A 128 -17.46 -10.61 1.21
N ASP A 129 -18.72 -10.69 1.63
CA ASP A 129 -19.61 -9.53 1.70
C ASP A 129 -19.14 -8.52 2.75
N ALA A 130 -18.70 -8.99 3.93
CA ALA A 130 -18.13 -8.11 4.95
C ALA A 130 -16.82 -7.44 4.50
N GLU A 131 -15.93 -8.17 3.81
CA GLU A 131 -14.70 -7.60 3.26
C GLU A 131 -15.00 -6.57 2.15
N ALA A 132 -15.92 -6.90 1.25
CA ALA A 132 -16.37 -5.97 0.21
C ALA A 132 -17.02 -4.72 0.83
N TYR A 133 -17.81 -4.89 1.89
CA TYR A 133 -18.42 -3.79 2.65
C TYR A 133 -17.37 -2.84 3.23
N VAL A 134 -16.38 -3.37 3.93
CA VAL A 134 -15.35 -2.52 4.57
C VAL A 134 -14.49 -1.81 3.52
N LYS A 135 -14.21 -2.46 2.38
CA LYS A 135 -13.50 -1.83 1.25
C LYS A 135 -14.27 -0.65 0.64
N ARG A 136 -15.60 -0.71 0.59
CA ARG A 136 -16.44 0.41 0.09
C ARG A 136 -16.68 1.51 1.10
N CYS A 137 -16.39 1.31 2.39
CA CYS A 137 -16.67 2.28 3.43
C CYS A 137 -15.71 3.49 3.35
N ASP A 138 -16.24 4.67 2.99
CA ASP A 138 -15.47 5.91 2.83
C ASP A 138 -14.70 6.31 4.10
N LYS A 139 -15.32 6.21 5.28
CA LYS A 139 -14.67 6.50 6.57
C LYS A 139 -13.47 5.57 6.79
N CYS A 140 -13.63 4.27 6.56
CA CYS A 140 -12.51 3.33 6.66
C CYS A 140 -11.40 3.66 5.66
N GLN A 141 -11.72 3.99 4.41
CA GLN A 141 -10.69 4.31 3.40
C GLN A 141 -9.93 5.61 3.71
N ARG A 142 -10.59 6.62 4.29
CA ARG A 142 -9.95 7.90 4.66
C ARG A 142 -9.07 7.82 5.90
N TYR A 143 -9.48 7.04 6.89
CA TYR A 143 -8.84 7.02 8.22
C TYR A 143 -8.02 5.76 8.49
N ALA A 144 -8.05 4.75 7.61
CA ALA A 144 -7.20 3.57 7.77
C ALA A 144 -5.72 3.99 7.74
N PRO A 145 -4.90 3.47 8.67
CA PRO A 145 -3.46 3.69 8.60
C PRO A 145 -2.95 3.12 7.28
N ILE A 146 -2.26 3.97 6.50
CA ILE A 146 -1.66 3.59 5.23
C ILE A 146 -0.73 2.40 5.51
N PRO A 147 -1.03 1.19 4.99
CA PRO A 147 -0.15 0.05 5.21
C PRO A 147 1.19 0.40 4.59
N HIS A 148 2.24 0.25 5.40
CA HIS A 148 3.66 0.38 5.06
C HIS A 148 3.89 0.40 3.54
N MET A 149 3.96 1.60 2.97
CA MET A 149 4.64 1.79 1.70
C MET A 149 5.98 1.08 1.82
N SER A 150 6.30 0.18 0.90
CA SER A 150 7.61 -0.46 0.88
C SER A 150 8.64 0.65 0.99
N PHE A 151 9.47 0.64 2.04
CA PHE A 151 10.61 1.53 2.11
C PHE A 151 11.36 1.39 0.78
N GLU A 152 11.54 2.49 0.05
CA GLU A 152 12.44 2.48 -1.09
C GLU A 152 13.78 1.88 -0.65
N THR A 153 14.35 0.99 -1.45
CA THR A 153 15.64 0.35 -1.16
C THR A 153 16.67 1.44 -0.87
N LEU A 154 17.10 1.54 0.39
CA LEU A 154 18.15 2.48 0.79
C LEU A 154 19.45 2.07 0.09
N ASN A 155 19.99 2.95 -0.74
CA ASN A 155 21.30 2.73 -1.35
C ASN A 155 22.39 3.06 -0.31
N PRO A 156 23.22 2.10 0.10
CA PRO A 156 24.32 2.38 1.00
C PRO A 156 25.30 3.35 0.33
N ILE A 157 25.68 4.40 1.05
CA ILE A 157 26.70 5.35 0.59
C ILE A 157 28.06 4.74 0.88
N THR A 158 28.77 4.30 -0.15
CA THR A 158 30.13 3.77 -0.05
C THR A 158 31.14 4.86 -0.42
N SER A 159 31.96 5.30 0.54
CA SER A 159 33.12 6.18 0.28
C SER A 159 34.37 5.30 0.18
N PRO A 160 35.06 5.22 -0.96
CA PRO A 160 36.21 4.32 -1.13
C PRO A 160 37.50 4.82 -0.45
N TRP A 161 37.62 6.13 -0.19
CA TRP A 161 38.82 6.73 0.39
C TRP A 161 38.48 7.85 1.39
N PRO A 162 39.37 8.18 2.36
CA PRO A 162 39.23 9.35 3.23
C PRO A 162 38.99 10.64 2.43
N PHE A 163 38.23 11.58 2.99
CA PHE A 163 38.00 12.93 2.46
C PHE A 163 37.27 13.01 1.11
N THR A 164 36.82 11.87 0.57
CA THR A 164 36.09 11.81 -0.70
C THR A 164 34.62 12.24 -0.55
N GLN A 165 34.03 11.98 0.61
CA GLN A 165 32.63 12.32 0.86
C GLN A 165 32.39 12.69 2.32
N TRP A 166 31.64 13.78 2.50
CA TRP A 166 31.26 14.29 3.80
C TRP A 166 29.73 14.42 3.88
N GLY A 167 29.16 14.02 5.01
CA GLY A 167 27.78 14.31 5.37
C GLY A 167 27.75 15.51 6.30
N MET A 168 26.99 16.54 5.94
CA MET A 168 26.80 17.72 6.78
C MET A 168 25.41 17.70 7.41
N ASP A 169 25.33 18.03 8.70
CA ASP A 169 24.07 18.14 9.42
C ASP A 169 24.05 19.36 10.33
N ILE A 170 22.84 19.85 10.61
CA ILE A 170 22.61 21.01 11.47
C ILE A 170 21.81 20.54 12.68
N VAL A 171 22.39 20.71 13.86
CA VAL A 171 21.71 20.41 15.12
C VAL A 171 21.28 21.72 15.77
N GLY A 172 19.97 21.92 15.95
CA GLY A 172 19.43 23.02 16.74
C GLY A 172 17.96 23.36 16.47
N PRO A 173 17.39 24.33 17.21
CA PRO A 173 18.05 25.18 18.21
C PRO A 173 18.25 24.50 19.58
N LEU A 174 19.46 24.60 20.13
CA LEU A 174 19.84 24.11 21.46
C LEU A 174 19.60 25.18 22.55
N PRO A 175 19.35 24.76 23.80
CA PRO A 175 19.20 25.69 24.92
C PRO A 175 20.48 26.53 25.08
N THR A 176 20.30 27.84 25.22
CA THR A 176 21.40 28.80 25.18
C THR A 176 22.02 28.97 26.57
N MET A 177 23.33 28.79 26.70
CA MET A 177 24.12 29.28 27.84
C MET A 177 24.95 30.51 27.42
N THR A 178 25.74 31.08 28.33
CA THR A 178 26.46 32.38 28.30
C THR A 178 26.97 32.92 26.95
N VAL A 179 27.26 32.07 25.96
CA VAL A 179 27.56 32.46 24.59
C VAL A 179 26.36 32.09 23.72
N GLN A 180 25.71 33.08 23.09
CA GLN A 180 24.45 32.98 22.32
C GLN A 180 24.45 32.04 21.09
N LYS A 181 25.30 31.00 21.07
CA LYS A 181 25.37 29.94 20.06
C LYS A 181 24.27 28.91 20.32
N LYS A 182 23.41 28.67 19.33
CA LYS A 182 22.23 27.80 19.43
C LYS A 182 22.23 26.66 18.42
N PHE A 183 23.16 26.66 17.47
CA PHE A 183 23.25 25.65 16.43
C PHE A 183 24.65 25.06 16.36
N LEU A 184 24.74 23.76 16.05
CA LEU A 184 25.98 23.08 15.69
C LEU A 184 25.90 22.70 14.22
N LEU A 185 26.92 23.09 13.45
CA LEU A 185 27.16 22.54 12.13
C LEU A 185 28.13 21.37 12.28
N ILE A 186 27.72 20.19 11.86
CA ILE A 186 28.49 18.95 11.99
C ILE A 186 28.85 18.47 10.59
N ALA A 187 30.13 18.22 10.32
CA ALA A 187 30.61 17.60 9.11
C ALA A 187 31.24 16.24 9.46
N THR A 188 30.71 15.16 8.89
CA THR A 188 31.18 13.79 9.12
C THR A 188 31.81 13.22 7.85
N ASN A 189 33.08 12.84 7.90
CA ASN A 189 33.73 12.10 6.82
C ASN A 189 33.16 10.67 6.76
N TYR A 190 32.60 10.28 5.62
CA TYR A 190 31.92 8.98 5.51
C TYR A 190 32.84 7.77 5.57
N PHE A 191 34.12 7.92 5.20
CA PHE A 191 35.11 6.83 5.24
C PHE A 191 35.61 6.60 6.67
N SER A 192 36.20 7.62 7.30
CA SER A 192 36.83 7.48 8.62
C SER A 192 35.86 7.64 9.79
N LYS A 193 34.63 8.12 9.52
CA LYS A 193 33.68 8.59 10.54
C LYS A 193 34.24 9.70 11.43
N TRP A 194 35.27 10.40 10.96
CA TRP A 194 35.79 11.61 11.62
C TRP A 194 34.72 12.71 11.59
N VAL A 195 34.55 13.41 12.71
CA VAL A 195 33.52 14.43 12.89
C VAL A 195 34.16 15.76 13.25
N GLU A 196 33.79 16.79 12.50
CA GLU A 196 34.11 18.18 12.81
C GLU A 196 32.83 18.92 13.17
N ALA A 197 32.85 19.69 14.26
CA ALA A 197 31.69 20.40 14.76
C ALA A 197 32.05 21.84 15.13
N GLU A 198 31.28 22.80 14.63
CA GLU A 198 31.44 24.20 14.95
C GLU A 198 30.11 24.81 15.42
N ALA A 199 30.16 25.62 16.47
CA ALA A 199 28.99 26.21 17.10
C ALA A 199 28.71 27.64 16.59
N TYR A 200 27.45 27.90 16.23
CA TYR A 200 26.96 29.12 15.61
C TYR A 200 25.76 29.73 16.37
N ALA A 201 25.69 31.06 16.41
CA ALA A 201 24.52 31.80 16.91
C ALA A 201 23.35 31.76 15.92
N SER A 202 23.67 31.77 14.63
CA SER A 202 22.77 31.59 13.50
C SER A 202 23.62 31.07 12.35
N ILE A 203 23.12 30.07 11.61
CA ILE A 203 23.80 29.51 10.45
C ILE A 203 23.32 30.25 9.21
N LYS A 204 24.26 30.86 8.47
CA LYS A 204 24.01 31.46 7.16
C LYS A 204 24.73 30.66 6.07
N ASP A 205 24.31 30.82 4.83
CA ASP A 205 24.92 30.10 3.69
C ASP A 205 26.45 30.29 3.62
N LYS A 206 26.93 31.49 3.96
CA LYS A 206 28.37 31.80 4.01
C LYS A 206 29.14 30.98 5.05
N ASP A 207 28.49 30.57 6.13
CA ASP A 207 29.11 29.80 7.21
C ASP A 207 29.25 28.33 6.78
N VAL A 208 28.23 27.79 6.10
CA VAL A 208 28.27 26.46 5.46
C VAL A 208 29.34 26.41 4.36
N MET A 209 29.42 27.44 3.52
CA MET A 209 30.44 27.56 2.47
C MET A 209 31.85 27.73 3.02
N LYS A 210 32.01 28.42 4.17
CA LYS A 210 33.30 28.55 4.84
C LYS A 210 33.76 27.22 5.41
N ALA A 211 32.89 26.48 6.12
CA ALA A 211 33.20 25.15 6.62
C ALA A 211 33.63 24.23 5.47
N GLN A 212 32.88 24.27 4.35
CA GLN A 212 33.21 23.50 3.16
C GLN A 212 34.59 23.85 2.55
N ASN A 213 34.94 25.14 2.47
CA ASN A 213 36.20 25.57 1.88
C ASN A 213 37.40 25.39 2.83
N GLN A 214 37.19 25.48 4.14
CA GLN A 214 38.23 25.29 5.15
C GLN A 214 38.67 23.83 5.20
N GLU A 215 37.72 22.89 5.09
CA GLU A 215 37.99 21.45 4.94
C GLU A 215 38.71 21.11 3.62
N LEU A 216 38.33 21.78 2.53
CA LEU A 216 38.92 21.55 1.20
C LEU A 216 40.37 22.03 1.07
N ILE A 217 40.77 23.03 1.87
CA ILE A 217 42.08 23.69 1.76
C ILE A 217 43.11 23.09 2.73
N LEU A 218 42.68 22.55 3.88
CA LEU A 218 43.60 22.05 4.90
C LEU A 218 44.07 20.59 4.69
N HIS A 219 43.36 19.76 3.90
CA HIS A 219 43.60 18.31 3.95
C HIS A 219 43.84 17.51 2.63
N ALA A 220 43.62 18.01 1.39
CA ALA A 220 44.09 17.35 0.13
C ALA A 220 43.66 18.05 -1.19
N PRO A 221 44.30 17.76 -2.36
CA PRO A 221 44.07 18.49 -3.61
C PRO A 221 42.79 18.05 -4.36
N ALA A 222 41.95 19.04 -4.69
CA ALA A 222 40.78 19.03 -5.60
C ALA A 222 39.46 18.38 -5.10
N PRO A 223 38.27 18.92 -5.49
CA PRO A 223 37.00 18.59 -4.85
C PRO A 223 36.30 17.34 -5.44
N PRO A 224 35.76 16.43 -4.60
CA PRO A 224 34.77 15.43 -5.01
C PRO A 224 33.30 15.86 -4.74
N LYS A 225 32.38 15.09 -5.35
CA LYS A 225 30.92 15.29 -5.40
C LYS A 225 30.25 15.38 -4.02
N GLN A 226 29.23 16.24 -3.91
CA GLN A 226 28.53 16.58 -2.66
C GLN A 226 27.03 16.23 -2.71
N TRP A 227 26.43 16.00 -1.53
CA TRP A 227 24.98 15.90 -1.35
C TRP A 227 24.57 16.68 -0.10
N ALA A 228 23.63 17.63 -0.24
CA ALA A 228 23.00 18.34 0.86
C ALA A 228 21.61 17.76 1.12
N SER A 229 21.23 17.56 2.39
CA SER A 229 19.84 17.26 2.75
C SER A 229 18.97 18.47 2.40
N LYS A 230 17.92 18.25 1.60
CA LYS A 230 16.96 19.32 1.27
C LYS A 230 16.17 19.68 2.53
N GLY A 231 16.60 20.74 3.20
CA GLY A 231 15.75 21.49 4.12
C GLY A 231 14.46 21.95 3.43
N ASN A 232 13.37 21.97 4.18
CA ASN A 232 12.00 22.28 3.75
C ASN A 232 11.95 23.52 2.86
N LYS A 233 11.46 23.36 1.62
CA LYS A 233 11.44 24.39 0.59
C LYS A 233 10.28 25.37 0.80
N GLN A 234 10.60 26.59 1.23
CA GLN A 234 9.80 27.78 0.92
C GLN A 234 10.70 28.93 0.44
N ASN A 235 11.44 28.74 -0.65
CA ASN A 235 11.63 29.71 -1.76
C ASN A 235 12.68 29.18 -2.78
N PRO A 236 12.53 29.39 -4.11
CA PRO A 236 13.40 28.78 -5.10
C PRO A 236 14.45 29.75 -5.64
N THR A 237 15.71 29.60 -5.25
CA THR A 237 16.88 29.99 -6.06
C THR A 237 18.05 29.15 -5.52
N ILE A 238 18.65 28.26 -6.29
CA ILE A 238 19.94 28.50 -6.95
C ILE A 238 20.11 27.44 -8.05
N ARG A 239 20.45 27.92 -9.24
CA ARG A 239 20.78 27.17 -10.45
C ARG A 239 22.24 27.49 -10.74
N ILE A 240 23.14 26.50 -10.75
CA ILE A 240 24.49 26.67 -11.30
C ILE A 240 24.74 25.55 -12.30
N LYS A 241 24.78 25.95 -13.58
CA LYS A 241 25.33 25.19 -14.70
C LYS A 241 26.81 25.52 -14.85
N GLU A 242 27.54 24.53 -15.35
CA GLU A 242 28.90 24.50 -15.87
C GLU A 242 29.46 25.82 -16.43
N LYS A 243 30.70 26.15 -16.05
CA LYS A 243 31.68 26.81 -16.93
C LYS A 243 33.10 26.35 -16.58
N ALA A 244 33.64 25.44 -17.38
CA ALA A 244 35.09 25.20 -17.48
C ALA A 244 35.45 24.52 -18.81
N ILE A 245 35.25 25.22 -19.94
CA ILE A 245 35.98 24.91 -21.19
C ILE A 245 36.28 26.24 -21.88
N ALA A 246 37.45 26.84 -21.61
CA ALA A 246 38.08 27.84 -22.46
C ALA A 246 39.51 28.18 -21.96
N SER A 247 40.44 27.23 -22.05
CA SER A 247 41.88 27.55 -22.20
C SER A 247 42.71 26.30 -22.54
N GLN A 248 42.49 25.72 -23.71
CA GLN A 248 43.54 24.99 -24.42
C GLN A 248 43.53 25.46 -25.86
N GLY A 249 44.56 26.21 -26.25
CA GLY A 249 44.68 26.75 -27.59
C GLY A 249 45.70 27.87 -27.71
N ARG A 250 46.97 27.62 -27.38
CA ARG A 250 48.09 28.20 -28.14
C ARG A 250 49.42 27.52 -27.80
N MET A 251 50.02 26.96 -28.85
CA MET A 251 51.37 26.41 -28.91
C MET A 251 52.44 27.45 -28.55
N GLY A 252 53.57 27.00 -27.99
CA GLY A 252 54.76 27.83 -27.78
C GLY A 252 55.99 27.06 -27.27
N ARG A 253 56.63 26.29 -28.16
CA ARG A 253 58.05 25.89 -28.30
C ARG A 253 59.05 25.96 -27.11
N GLY A 254 59.83 24.87 -26.99
CA GLY A 254 61.24 24.81 -26.51
C GLY A 254 61.40 24.59 -25.00
N VAL A 255 62.29 23.76 -24.45
CA VAL A 255 63.57 23.17 -24.91
C VAL A 255 63.81 21.86 -24.12
N ALA A 256 64.55 20.94 -24.73
CA ALA A 256 64.88 19.58 -24.32
C ALA A 256 65.81 19.40 -23.10
N ARG A 257 65.74 18.21 -22.47
CA ARG A 257 66.82 17.30 -22.00
C ARG A 257 66.17 16.19 -21.14
N ARG A 258 66.62 14.92 -21.07
CA ARG A 258 67.50 14.02 -21.82
C ARG A 258 67.28 12.63 -21.16
N LEU A 259 67.34 11.58 -21.97
CA LEU A 259 67.18 10.15 -21.67
C LEU A 259 68.25 9.53 -20.74
N MET A 260 67.96 8.28 -20.35
CA MET A 260 68.78 7.20 -19.73
C MET A 260 68.64 7.07 -18.20
N GLY A 261 68.40 5.91 -17.60
CA GLY A 261 68.29 4.54 -18.09
C GLY A 261 68.03 3.60 -16.89
N LEU A 262 67.39 2.45 -17.15
CA LEU A 262 67.42 1.29 -16.27
C LEU A 262 68.82 0.67 -16.27
N PRO A 263 69.17 -0.08 -15.22
CA PRO A 263 69.59 -1.46 -15.48
C PRO A 263 68.94 -2.48 -14.55
N ASP A 264 68.88 -3.70 -15.08
CA ASP A 264 68.39 -4.95 -14.51
C ASP A 264 69.32 -5.55 -13.43
N ASP A 265 68.69 -6.37 -12.58
CA ASP A 265 69.14 -7.58 -11.87
C ASP A 265 70.37 -7.59 -10.93
N ALA A 266 70.08 -7.86 -9.64
CA ALA A 266 70.67 -8.93 -8.81
C ALA A 266 69.84 -9.15 -7.54
#